data_AF-A0A960YZ47-F1
#
_entry.id   AF-A0A960YZ47-F1
#
_cell.length_a   1.000
_cell.length_b   1.000
_cell.length_c   1.000
_cell.angle_alpha   90.00
_cell.angle_beta   90.00
_cell.angle_gamma   90.00
#
_symmetry.space_group_name_H-M   'P 1'
#
loop_
_entity.id
_entity.type
_entity.pdbx_description
1 polymer ?
#
loop_
_entity_poly.entity_id
_entity_poly.type
_entity_poly.pdbx_seq_one_letter_code
_entity_poly.pdbx_strand_id
1 'polypeptide(L)'
;MKREKVIKLKKWTFEIKNSNEKRIKKLLKSIIPEYKTIDWTEETFLEIYKDILNSLPARYKQKNSIELSGRLKDTILEDAIRDKLNEFVSS
;
A
#
# COMPACT_ATOMS: atom_id res chain seq x y z
N MET A 1 -39.73 -0.72 -37.91
CA MET A 1 -38.67 -1.33 -37.08
C MET A 1 -38.09 -0.29 -36.13
N LYS A 2 -38.34 -0.39 -34.82
CA LYS A 2 -37.74 0.49 -33.81
C LYS A 2 -36.34 -0.03 -33.48
N ARG A 3 -35.31 0.79 -33.67
CA ARG A 3 -33.93 0.45 -33.26
C ARG A 3 -33.83 0.61 -31.75
N GLU A 4 -33.68 -0.49 -31.03
CA GLU A 4 -33.34 -0.47 -29.60
C GLU A 4 -31.96 0.18 -29.42
N LYS A 5 -31.93 1.33 -28.75
CA LYS A 5 -30.66 1.94 -28.31
C LYS A 5 -30.15 1.09 -27.15
N VAL A 6 -29.19 0.22 -27.42
CA VAL A 6 -28.43 -0.47 -26.38
C VAL A 6 -27.65 0.59 -25.60
N ILE A 7 -28.14 0.93 -24.41
CA ILE A 7 -27.45 1.82 -23.48
C ILE A 7 -26.20 1.07 -23.01
N LYS A 8 -25.02 1.44 -23.53
CA LYS A 8 -23.74 0.98 -22.99
C LYS A 8 -23.58 1.60 -21.60
N LEU A 9 -23.90 0.83 -20.55
CA LEU A 9 -23.58 1.19 -19.19
C LEU A 9 -22.06 1.35 -19.07
N LYS A 10 -21.61 2.60 -18.90
CA LYS A 10 -20.22 2.92 -18.63
C LYS A 10 -19.87 2.25 -17.30
N LYS A 11 -19.03 1.21 -17.33
CA LYS A 11 -18.60 0.46 -16.15
C LYS A 11 -17.97 1.43 -15.14
N TRP A 12 -18.71 1.81 -14.10
CA TRP A 12 -18.15 2.52 -12.95
C TRP A 12 -17.37 1.50 -12.13
N THR A 13 -16.05 1.47 -12.27
CA THR A 13 -15.19 0.63 -11.45
C THR A 13 -14.96 1.32 -10.11
N PHE A 14 -15.72 0.91 -9.10
CA PHE A 14 -15.44 1.25 -7.72
C PHE A 14 -14.17 0.50 -7.27
N GLU A 15 -13.00 1.04 -7.60
CA GLU A 15 -11.71 0.52 -7.11
C GLU A 15 -11.55 0.93 -5.64
N ILE A 16 -11.58 -0.06 -4.74
CA ILE A 16 -11.23 0.10 -3.32
C ILE A 16 -9.75 -0.23 -3.17
N LYS A 17 -8.97 0.65 -2.51
CA LYS A 17 -7.54 0.44 -2.24
C LYS A 17 -7.19 0.83 -0.82
N ASN A 18 -6.22 0.15 -0.21
CA ASN A 18 -5.69 0.60 1.06
C ASN A 18 -4.87 1.89 0.85
N SER A 19 -5.19 2.94 1.59
CA SER A 19 -4.61 4.27 1.45
C SER A 19 -3.13 4.30 1.82
N ASN A 20 -2.66 3.32 2.60
CA ASN A 20 -1.27 3.20 3.04
C ASN A 20 -0.36 2.56 1.99
N GLU A 21 -0.88 1.70 1.09
CA GLU A 21 -0.08 0.92 0.11
C GLU A 21 0.93 1.78 -0.66
N LYS A 22 0.45 2.86 -1.30
CA LYS A 22 1.31 3.74 -2.12
C LYS A 22 2.37 4.45 -1.27
N ARG A 23 2.05 4.77 -0.02
CA ARG A 23 2.95 5.49 0.89
C ARG A 23 4.01 4.56 1.44
N ILE A 24 3.62 3.39 1.93
CA ILE A 24 4.54 2.34 2.38
C ILE A 24 5.49 1.96 1.25
N LYS A 25 4.98 1.73 0.02
CA LYS A 25 5.83 1.43 -1.13
C LYS A 25 6.86 2.53 -1.43
N LYS A 26 6.49 3.80 -1.21
CA LYS A 26 7.41 4.94 -1.40
C LYS A 26 8.47 4.99 -0.29
N LEU A 27 8.04 4.89 0.97
CA LEU A 27 8.91 4.96 2.15
C LEU A 27 9.87 3.77 2.24
N LEU A 28 9.37 2.55 1.96
CA LEU A 28 10.17 1.35 1.92
C LEU A 28 11.31 1.48 0.90
N LYS A 29 11.02 1.99 -0.31
CA LYS A 29 12.05 2.26 -1.33
C LYS A 29 13.11 3.26 -0.89
N SER A 30 12.76 4.25 -0.08
CA SER A 30 13.76 5.20 0.47
C SER A 30 14.59 4.61 1.62
N ILE A 31 14.05 3.63 2.36
CA ILE A 31 14.71 3.02 3.52
C ILE A 31 15.57 1.82 3.11
N ILE A 32 15.21 1.08 2.06
CA ILE A 32 15.98 -0.07 1.51
C ILE A 32 17.51 0.17 1.45
N PRO A 33 18.02 1.32 0.96
CA PRO A 33 19.46 1.57 0.87
C PRO A 33 20.20 1.56 2.22
N GLU A 34 19.50 1.76 3.34
CA GLU A 34 20.07 1.69 4.69
C GLU A 34 20.33 0.24 5.13
N TYR A 35 19.58 -0.72 4.59
CA TYR A 35 19.62 -2.15 4.95
C TYR A 35 20.36 -2.97 3.90
N LYS A 36 21.68 -2.79 3.83
CA LYS A 36 22.56 -3.46 2.84
C LYS A 36 22.79 -4.94 3.10
N THR A 37 22.43 -5.43 4.28
CA THR A 37 22.59 -6.84 4.68
C THR A 37 21.46 -7.72 4.16
N ILE A 38 20.35 -7.14 3.73
CA ILE A 38 19.21 -7.85 3.16
C ILE A 38 19.45 -8.09 1.67
N ASP A 39 19.22 -9.31 1.20
CA ASP A 39 19.15 -9.60 -0.23
C ASP A 39 17.78 -9.16 -0.77
N TRP A 40 17.77 -8.07 -1.54
CA TRP A 40 16.56 -7.43 -2.02
C TRP A 40 16.06 -8.06 -3.31
N THR A 41 15.45 -9.24 -3.21
CA THR A 41 14.70 -9.86 -4.31
C THR A 41 13.26 -9.32 -4.39
N GLU A 42 12.57 -9.56 -5.52
CA GLU A 42 11.15 -9.22 -5.64
C GLU A 42 10.29 -9.95 -4.59
N GLU A 43 10.61 -11.21 -4.31
CA GLU A 43 9.91 -12.03 -3.32
C GLU A 43 10.10 -11.46 -1.91
N THR A 44 11.34 -11.17 -1.52
CA THR A 44 11.67 -10.56 -0.22
C THR A 44 11.00 -9.19 -0.06
N PHE A 45 10.99 -8.37 -1.11
CA PHE A 45 10.30 -7.09 -1.08
C PHE A 45 8.80 -7.27 -0.85
N LEU A 46 8.17 -8.22 -1.56
CA LEU A 46 6.73 -8.47 -1.45
C LEU A 46 6.34 -9.04 -0.09
N GLU A 47 7.17 -9.90 0.48
CA GLU A 47 6.99 -10.47 1.82
C GLU A 47 7.01 -9.36 2.89
N ILE A 48 8.10 -8.60 2.96
CA ILE A 48 8.25 -7.47 3.91
C ILE A 48 7.13 -6.45 3.71
N TYR A 49 6.79 -6.13 2.46
CA TYR A 49 5.70 -5.21 2.15
C TYR A 49 4.34 -5.67 2.67
N LYS A 50 4.03 -6.97 2.55
CA LYS A 50 2.79 -7.56 3.08
C LYS A 50 2.78 -7.50 4.61
N ASP A 51 3.90 -7.80 5.25
CA ASP A 51 4.00 -7.79 6.72
C ASP A 51 3.83 -6.39 7.30
N ILE A 52 4.42 -5.38 6.67
CA ILE A 52 4.21 -3.98 7.04
C ILE A 52 2.75 -3.56 6.87
N LEU A 53 2.09 -4.00 5.79
CA LEU A 53 0.67 -3.72 5.59
C LEU A 53 -0.21 -4.39 6.63
N ASN A 54 0.13 -5.61 7.04
CA ASN A 54 -0.61 -6.38 8.04
C ASN A 54 -0.39 -5.85 9.46
N SER A 55 0.76 -5.23 9.75
CA SER A 55 1.05 -4.63 11.06
C SER A 55 0.33 -3.31 11.30
N LEU A 56 -0.15 -2.66 10.24
CA LEU A 56 -0.84 -1.37 10.30
C LEU A 56 -2.36 -1.52 10.19
N PRO A 57 -3.15 -0.65 10.84
CA PRO A 57 -4.60 -0.66 10.68
C PRO A 57 -4.96 -0.44 9.21
N ALA A 58 -5.73 -1.37 8.64
CA ALA A 58 -6.17 -1.30 7.27
C ALA A 58 -7.08 -0.07 7.05
N ARG A 59 -6.76 0.75 6.05
CA ARG A 59 -7.51 1.96 5.72
C ARG A 59 -7.93 1.94 4.27
N TYR A 60 -9.07 1.33 3.98
CA TYR A 60 -9.59 1.24 2.63
C TYR A 60 -10.30 2.54 2.23
N LYS A 61 -10.02 3.02 1.02
CA LYS A 61 -10.70 4.17 0.42
C LYS A 61 -11.13 3.87 -1.01
N GLN A 62 -12.21 4.52 -1.43
CA GLN A 62 -12.62 4.52 -2.83
C GLN A 62 -11.64 5.38 -3.64
N LYS A 63 -11.33 4.94 -4.85
CA LYS A 63 -10.54 5.71 -5.80
C LYS A 63 -11.22 7.07 -6.04
N ASN A 64 -10.45 8.16 -5.87
CA ASN A 64 -10.89 9.56 -5.93
C ASN A 64 -11.74 10.08 -4.75
N SER A 65 -11.84 9.34 -3.64
CA SER A 65 -12.42 9.89 -2.40
C SER A 65 -11.37 10.65 -1.57
N ILE A 66 -11.80 11.74 -0.93
CA ILE A 66 -10.97 12.51 0.02
C ILE A 66 -11.04 11.82 1.38
N GLU A 67 -9.90 11.58 1.99
CA GLU A 67 -9.78 11.00 3.33
C GLU A 67 -9.73 12.16 4.34
N LEU A 68 -10.87 12.48 4.94
CA LEU A 68 -11.04 13.66 5.82
C LEU A 68 -10.52 13.44 7.25
N SER A 69 -10.34 12.18 7.67
CA SER A 69 -9.86 11.84 9.02
C SER A 69 -8.97 10.59 8.97
N GLY A 70 -7.95 10.53 9.84
CA GLY A 70 -7.22 9.29 10.11
C GLY A 70 -6.04 8.95 9.18
N ARG A 71 -5.48 9.91 8.44
CA ARG A 71 -4.21 9.65 7.74
C ARG A 71 -3.11 9.39 8.78
N LEU A 72 -2.52 8.20 8.75
CA LEU A 72 -1.32 7.91 9.56
C LEU A 72 -0.23 8.90 9.20
N LYS A 73 0.48 9.45 10.18
CA LYS A 73 1.66 10.30 9.94
C LYS A 73 2.73 9.47 9.23
N ASP A 74 3.54 10.11 8.37
CA ASP A 74 4.63 9.40 7.70
C ASP A 74 5.60 8.80 8.72
N THR A 75 5.85 9.47 9.86
CA THR A 75 6.69 8.94 10.95
C THR A 75 6.19 7.58 11.48
N ILE A 76 4.88 7.41 11.69
CA ILE A 76 4.32 6.13 12.15
C ILE A 76 4.53 5.02 11.11
N LEU A 77 4.45 5.37 9.83
CA LEU A 77 4.71 4.42 8.75
C LEU A 77 6.20 4.07 8.68
N GLU A 78 7.08 5.06 8.83
CA GLU A 78 8.53 4.87 8.85
C GLU A 78 8.96 4.00 10.03
N ASP A 79 8.45 4.27 11.24
CA ASP A 79 8.71 3.46 12.43
C ASP A 79 8.29 2.00 12.20
N ALA A 80 7.06 1.78 11.72
CA ALA A 80 6.57 0.43 11.42
C ALA A 80 7.39 -0.29 10.33
N ILE A 81 7.90 0.43 9.33
CA ILE A 81 8.81 -0.12 8.31
C ILE A 81 10.13 -0.52 8.96
N ARG A 82 10.75 0.37 9.74
CA ARG A 82 12.04 0.12 10.39
C ARG A 82 11.96 -1.04 11.38
N ASP A 83 10.89 -1.11 12.17
CA ASP A 83 10.66 -2.20 13.11
C ASP A 83 10.65 -3.55 12.37
N LYS A 84 9.91 -3.67 11.27
CA LYS A 84 9.86 -4.89 10.47
C LYS A 84 11.17 -5.24 9.78
N LEU A 85 11.90 -4.24 9.29
CA LEU A 85 13.22 -4.48 8.71
C LEU A 85 14.23 -4.93 9.77
N ASN A 86 14.16 -4.38 10.98
CA ASN A 86 15.02 -4.79 12.10
C ASN A 86 14.70 -6.20 12.57
N GLU A 87 13.41 -6.57 12.67
CA GLU A 87 12.97 -7.94 12.94
C GLU A 87 13.49 -8.91 11.88
N PHE A 88 13.40 -8.53 10.60
CA PHE A 88 13.84 -9.36 9.47
C PHE A 88 15.35 -9.60 9.48
N VAL A 89 16.17 -8.58 9.77
CA VAL A 89 17.63 -8.73 9.87
C VAL A 89 18.04 -9.53 11.10
N SER A 90 17.24 -9.54 12.15
CA SER A 90 17.53 -10.25 13.40
C SER A 90 17.07 -11.71 13.39
N SER A 91 16.32 -12.13 12.36
CA SER A 91 15.80 -13.49 12.16
C SER A 91 16.78 -14.35 11.36
#